data_AF-A0A9C9EPG5-F1
#
_entry.id   AF-A0A9C9EPG5-F1
#
_cell.length_a   1.000
_cell.length_b   1.000
_cell.length_c   1.000
_cell.angle_alpha   90.00
_cell.angle_beta   90.00
_cell.angle_gamma   90.00
#
_symmetry.space_group_name_H-M   'P 1'
#
loop_
_entity.id
_entity.type
_entity.pdbx_description
1 polymer ?
#
loop_
_entity_poly.entity_id
_entity_poly.type
_entity_poly.pdbx_seq_one_letter_code
_entity_poly.pdbx_strand_id
1 'polypeptide(L)'
;MKRKKKRRKQVKKGRKVKKAKKKKKLSIREHTIDILKRCKKPLHYKEITERIKKRGYKFHRKDPERSVYIIINRYPKLFRKTKPATYKLRKK
;
A
#
# COMPACT_ATOMS: atom_id res chain seq x y z
N MET A 1 38.61 54.21 -29.40
CA MET A 1 37.95 53.46 -28.30
C MET A 1 36.95 52.44 -28.87
N LYS A 2 37.19 51.12 -28.73
CA LYS A 2 36.18 50.08 -29.06
C LYS A 2 36.21 48.96 -27.99
N ARG A 3 35.30 49.03 -27.00
CA ARG A 3 35.17 48.05 -25.91
C ARG A 3 34.40 46.81 -26.38
N LYS A 4 35.09 45.68 -26.54
CA LYS A 4 34.49 44.36 -26.88
C LYS A 4 33.65 43.83 -25.70
N LYS A 5 32.33 43.79 -25.87
CA LYS A 5 31.35 43.32 -24.88
C LYS A 5 31.35 41.78 -24.83
N LYS A 6 32.00 41.21 -23.81
CA LYS A 6 32.11 39.76 -23.54
C LYS A 6 30.72 39.19 -23.18
N ARG A 7 30.03 38.55 -24.14
CA ARG A 7 28.76 37.83 -23.91
C ARG A 7 28.99 36.61 -23.03
N ARG A 8 28.77 36.73 -21.72
CA ARG A 8 28.71 35.59 -20.78
C ARG A 8 27.48 34.73 -21.11
N LYS A 9 27.68 33.61 -21.82
CA LYS A 9 26.68 32.53 -21.95
C LYS A 9 26.49 31.89 -20.58
N GLN A 10 25.51 32.37 -19.81
CA GLN A 10 25.07 31.68 -18.61
C GLN A 10 24.34 30.40 -19.03
N VAL A 11 25.06 29.28 -18.97
CA VAL A 11 24.50 27.94 -19.13
C VAL A 11 23.56 27.72 -17.94
N LYS A 12 22.26 27.87 -18.18
CA LYS A 12 21.20 27.55 -17.21
C LYS A 12 21.30 26.07 -16.88
N LYS A 13 22.01 25.72 -15.79
CA LYS A 13 22.00 24.38 -15.20
C LYS A 13 20.54 24.05 -14.86
N GLY A 14 19.89 23.28 -15.73
CA GLY A 14 18.51 22.83 -15.52
C GLY A 14 18.42 22.13 -14.17
N ARG A 15 17.66 22.71 -13.23
CA ARG A 15 17.27 22.03 -12.00
C ARG A 15 16.55 20.75 -12.41
N LYS A 16 17.18 19.58 -12.18
CA LYS A 16 16.52 18.28 -12.33
C LYS A 16 15.29 18.26 -11.43
N VAL A 17 14.11 18.42 -12.02
CA VAL A 17 12.83 18.34 -11.31
C VAL A 17 12.74 16.91 -10.75
N LYS A 18 12.81 16.78 -9.42
CA LYS A 18 12.66 15.49 -8.74
C LYS A 18 11.25 14.98 -9.06
N LYS A 19 11.14 14.00 -9.96
CA LYS A 19 9.87 13.37 -10.34
C LYS A 19 9.16 12.93 -9.07
N ALA A 20 7.96 13.45 -8.82
CA ALA A 20 7.15 13.08 -7.67
C ALA A 20 6.94 11.56 -7.66
N LYS A 21 7.28 10.91 -6.55
CA LYS A 21 7.07 9.46 -6.39
C LYS A 21 5.57 9.19 -6.45
N LYS A 22 5.10 8.46 -7.47
CA LYS A 22 3.69 8.00 -7.56
C LYS A 22 3.35 7.24 -6.28
N LYS A 23 2.23 7.60 -5.63
CA LYS A 23 1.72 6.89 -4.45
C LYS A 23 1.50 5.43 -4.84
N LYS A 24 2.19 4.49 -4.16
CA LYS A 24 2.03 3.05 -4.39
C LYS A 24 0.59 2.66 -4.04
N LYS A 25 -0.05 1.86 -4.91
CA LYS A 25 -1.34 1.26 -4.59
C LYS A 25 -1.14 0.31 -3.40
N LEU A 26 -1.96 0.46 -2.37
CA LEU A 26 -1.92 -0.40 -1.19
C LEU A 26 -2.18 -1.85 -1.61
N SER A 27 -1.36 -2.76 -1.11
CA SER A 27 -1.52 -4.19 -1.31
C SER A 27 -2.66 -4.76 -0.47
N ILE A 28 -3.17 -5.93 -0.82
CA ILE A 28 -4.15 -6.68 0.00
C ILE A 28 -3.64 -6.79 1.45
N ARG A 29 -2.35 -7.10 1.63
CA ARG A 29 -1.71 -7.20 2.95
C ARG A 29 -1.88 -5.91 3.75
N GLU A 30 -1.55 -4.77 3.16
CA GLU A 30 -1.63 -3.48 3.84
C GLU A 30 -3.08 -3.09 4.16
N HIS A 31 -4.01 -3.37 3.25
CA HIS A 31 -5.43 -3.17 3.53
C HIS A 31 -5.91 -4.06 4.68
N THR A 32 -5.53 -5.34 4.71
CA THR A 32 -5.86 -6.26 5.81
C THR A 32 -5.29 -5.77 7.14
N ILE A 33 -4.04 -5.31 7.17
CA ILE A 33 -3.40 -4.74 8.37
C ILE A 33 -4.17 -3.51 8.85
N ASP A 34 -4.48 -2.57 7.95
CA ASP A 34 -5.20 -1.35 8.32
C ASP A 34 -6.62 -1.64 8.82
N ILE A 35 -7.34 -2.59 8.21
CA ILE A 35 -8.66 -3.04 8.69
C ILE A 35 -8.57 -3.61 10.10
N LEU A 36 -7.64 -4.54 10.33
CA LEU A 36 -7.48 -5.18 11.64
C LEU A 36 -6.97 -4.19 12.71
N LYS A 37 -6.11 -3.24 12.32
CA LYS A 37 -5.61 -2.17 13.20
C LYS A 37 -6.74 -1.24 13.64
N ARG A 38 -7.62 -0.84 12.72
CA ARG A 38 -8.78 0.03 13.03
C ARG A 38 -9.84 -0.69 13.85
N CYS A 39 -10.14 -1.95 13.52
CA CYS A 39 -11.23 -2.67 14.18
C CYS A 39 -10.89 -3.09 15.61
N LYS A 40 -9.60 -3.27 15.95
CA LYS A 40 -9.07 -3.77 17.25
C LYS A 40 -9.61 -5.15 17.71
N LYS A 41 -10.58 -5.71 16.99
CA LYS A 41 -11.22 -7.01 17.21
C LYS A 41 -10.73 -8.03 16.18
N PRO A 42 -10.72 -9.33 16.52
CA PRO A 42 -10.51 -10.39 15.55
C PRO A 42 -11.66 -10.38 14.53
N LEU A 43 -11.33 -10.55 13.23
CA LEU A 43 -12.32 -10.54 12.14
C LEU A 43 -12.21 -11.79 11.28
N HIS A 44 -13.34 -12.21 10.73
CA HIS A 44 -13.38 -13.30 9.76
C HIS A 44 -12.77 -12.87 8.42
N TYR A 45 -12.09 -13.78 7.70
CA TYR A 45 -11.49 -13.40 6.40
C TYR A 45 -12.51 -12.87 5.39
N LYS A 46 -13.77 -13.34 5.47
CA LYS A 46 -14.90 -12.85 4.65
C LYS A 46 -15.19 -11.38 4.94
N GLU A 47 -15.35 -11.00 6.20
CA GLU A 47 -15.56 -9.60 6.60
C GLU A 47 -14.38 -8.70 6.21
N ILE A 48 -13.15 -9.19 6.35
CA ILE A 48 -11.96 -8.48 5.87
C ILE A 48 -12.07 -8.24 4.36
N THR A 49 -12.46 -9.27 3.60
CA THR A 49 -12.62 -9.19 2.15
C THR A 49 -13.68 -8.17 1.76
N GLU A 50 -14.84 -8.18 2.41
CA GLU A 50 -15.90 -7.19 2.17
C GLU A 50 -15.45 -5.77 2.46
N ARG A 51 -14.74 -5.56 3.57
CA ARG A 51 -14.18 -4.24 3.91
C ARG A 51 -13.13 -3.78 2.90
N ILE A 52 -12.34 -4.70 2.32
CA ILE A 52 -11.40 -4.39 1.24
C ILE A 52 -12.16 -4.00 -0.04
N LYS A 53 -13.24 -4.71 -0.39
CA LYS A 53 -14.11 -4.37 -1.52
C LYS A 53 -14.76 -2.99 -1.34
N LYS A 54 -15.31 -2.71 -0.15
CA LYS A 54 -15.93 -1.41 0.21
C LYS A 54 -14.95 -0.24 0.11
N ARG A 55 -13.65 -0.48 0.23
CA ARG A 55 -12.60 0.53 0.03
C ARG A 55 -12.25 0.78 -1.44
N GLY A 56 -12.88 0.08 -2.38
CA GLY A 56 -12.64 0.21 -3.82
C GLY A 56 -11.44 -0.59 -4.33
N TYR A 57 -10.91 -1.53 -3.55
CA TYR A 57 -9.86 -2.41 -4.04
C TYR A 57 -10.43 -3.44 -5.01
N LYS A 58 -9.95 -3.41 -6.26
CA LYS A 58 -10.33 -4.39 -7.30
C LYS A 58 -9.47 -5.64 -7.17
N PHE A 59 -10.11 -6.76 -6.87
CA PHE A 59 -9.45 -8.07 -6.88
C PHE A 59 -9.29 -8.56 -8.32
N HIS A 60 -8.13 -9.10 -8.64
CA HIS A 60 -7.86 -9.70 -9.95
C HIS A 60 -8.42 -11.12 -10.09
N ARG A 61 -8.69 -11.80 -8.97
CA ARG A 61 -9.20 -13.18 -8.96
C ARG A 61 -10.71 -13.20 -8.90
N LYS A 62 -11.31 -14.25 -9.47
CA LYS A 62 -12.74 -14.59 -9.33
C LYS A 62 -13.14 -14.72 -7.86
N ASP A 63 -12.27 -15.36 -7.05
CA ASP A 63 -12.47 -15.55 -5.61
C ASP A 63 -11.59 -14.60 -4.76
N PRO A 64 -12.13 -13.45 -4.33
CA PRO A 64 -11.39 -12.49 -3.52
C PRO A 64 -11.12 -13.01 -2.10
N GLU A 65 -12.02 -13.83 -1.55
CA GLU A 65 -11.89 -14.41 -0.21
C GLU A 65 -10.67 -15.31 -0.10
N ARG A 66 -10.48 -16.18 -1.09
CA ARG A 66 -9.31 -17.08 -1.16
C ARG A 66 -8.00 -16.28 -1.24
N SER A 67 -8.02 -15.14 -1.93
CA SER A 67 -6.86 -14.24 -2.01
C SER A 67 -6.49 -13.68 -0.64
N VAL A 68 -7.48 -13.20 0.12
CA VAL A 68 -7.27 -12.68 1.48
C VAL A 68 -6.81 -13.79 2.42
N TYR A 69 -7.43 -14.96 2.36
CA TYR A 69 -7.06 -16.13 3.15
C TYR A 69 -5.60 -16.55 2.92
N ILE A 70 -5.17 -16.65 1.65
CA ILE A 70 -3.78 -16.96 1.29
C ILE A 70 -2.82 -15.90 1.82
N ILE A 71 -3.16 -14.61 1.69
CA ILE A 71 -2.32 -13.52 2.19
C ILE A 71 -2.16 -13.62 3.71
N ILE A 72 -3.25 -13.84 4.45
CA ILE A 72 -3.18 -13.95 5.91
C ILE A 72 -2.30 -15.13 6.33
N ASN A 73 -2.52 -16.32 5.74
CA ASN A 73 -1.75 -17.51 6.08
C ASN A 73 -0.28 -17.44 5.63
N ARG A 74 0.03 -16.66 4.58
CA ARG A 74 1.41 -16.41 4.14
C ARG A 74 2.21 -15.61 5.18
N TYR A 75 1.56 -14.85 6.06
CA TYR A 75 2.22 -14.00 7.06
C TYR A 75 1.81 -14.36 8.51
N PRO A 76 2.18 -15.54 9.03
CA PRO A 76 1.84 -15.97 10.40
C PRO A 76 2.54 -15.13 11.48
N LYS A 77 3.62 -14.42 11.12
CA LYS A 77 4.29 -13.47 12.01
C LYS A 77 3.46 -12.20 12.26
N LEU A 78 2.56 -11.84 11.35
CA LEU A 78 1.73 -10.63 11.43
C LEU A 78 0.31 -10.90 11.91
N PHE A 79 -0.24 -12.07 11.57
CA PHE A 79 -1.62 -12.43 11.88
C PHE A 79 -1.67 -13.65 12.80
N ARG A 80 -2.44 -13.55 13.88
CA ARG A 80 -2.74 -14.64 14.80
C ARG A 80 -4.16 -15.15 14.53
N LYS A 81 -4.31 -16.45 14.32
CA LYS A 81 -5.62 -17.11 14.27
C LYS A 81 -6.19 -17.19 15.68
N THR A 82 -7.44 -16.77 15.88
CA THR A 82 -8.11 -16.82 17.19
C THR A 82 -9.22 -17.85 17.24
N LYS A 83 -9.94 -18.01 16.13
CA LYS A 83 -11.06 -18.95 15.92
C LYS A 83 -10.92 -19.53 14.50
N PRO A 84 -11.66 -20.57 14.11
CA PRO A 84 -11.73 -20.98 12.71
C PRO A 84 -11.98 -19.76 11.83
N ALA A 85 -11.13 -19.60 10.80
CA ALA A 85 -11.23 -18.53 9.81
C ALA A 85 -11.24 -17.07 10.32
N THR A 86 -10.95 -16.84 11.61
CA THR A 86 -10.95 -15.53 12.26
C THR A 86 -9.53 -15.16 12.71
N TYR A 87 -9.12 -13.93 12.38
CA TYR A 87 -7.75 -13.47 12.53
C TYR A 87 -7.66 -12.13 13.26
N LYS A 88 -6.59 -11.96 14.03
CA LYS A 88 -6.22 -10.73 14.73
C LYS A 88 -4.79 -10.32 14.34
N LEU A 89 -4.49 -9.02 14.39
CA LEU A 89 -3.12 -8.55 14.28
C LEU A 89 -2.32 -9.02 15.52
N ARG A 90 -1.15 -9.61 15.29
CA ARG A 90 -0.21 -9.95 16.34
C ARG A 90 0.43 -8.62 16.82
N LYS A 91 0.33 -8.33 18.12
CA LYS A 91 1.03 -7.16 18.70
C LYS A 91 2.53 -7.47 18.65
N LYS A 92 3.30 -6.51 18.16
CA LYS A 92 4.76 -6.56 18.17
C LYS A 92 5.26 -6.21 19.57
#